data_AF-A0A0B7BUD9-F1
#
_entry.id   AF-A0A0B7BUD9-F1
#
_cell.length_a   1.000
_cell.length_b   1.000
_cell.length_c   1.000
_cell.angle_alpha   90.00
_cell.angle_beta   90.00
_cell.angle_gamma   90.00
#
_symmetry.space_group_name_H-M   'P 1'
#
loop_
_entity.id
_entity.type
_entity.pdbx_description
1 polymer ?
#
loop_
_entity_poly.entity_id
_entity_poly.type
_entity_poly.pdbx_seq_one_letter_code
_entity_poly.pdbx_strand_id
1 'polypeptide(L)'
;QMVDDGSGNVEIWRIENFNMVPLEKSHYGEFYGGDSYVILYTYQVHGREIYIIYYWLGLKSTSDEQGAAAICAVQLDDKYKGAPVQVRVVQYKEPPHFMAMFAGQMVIFEGGKAGWT
;
A
#
# COMPACT_ATOMS: atom_id res chain seq x y z
N GLN A 1 -5.14 -2.85 -15.82
CA GLN A 1 -6.55 -3.29 -15.95
C GLN A 1 -7.23 -3.07 -14.61
N MET A 2 -8.48 -2.61 -14.62
CA MET A 2 -9.28 -2.48 -13.39
C MET A 2 -9.77 -3.86 -12.95
N VAL A 3 -9.67 -4.18 -11.66
CA VAL A 3 -10.18 -5.43 -11.06
C VAL A 3 -11.56 -5.24 -10.42
N ASP A 4 -11.87 -4.03 -9.97
CA ASP A 4 -13.20 -3.50 -9.65
C ASP A 4 -13.24 -1.97 -9.91
N ASP A 5 -14.12 -1.21 -9.25
CA ASP A 5 -14.26 0.25 -9.37
C ASP A 5 -13.44 1.08 -8.34
N GLY A 6 -12.68 0.45 -7.45
CA GLY A 6 -11.88 1.11 -6.40
C GLY A 6 -12.65 1.52 -5.15
N SER A 7 -13.93 1.14 -5.00
CA SER A 7 -14.81 1.56 -3.89
C SER A 7 -14.77 0.65 -2.65
N GLY A 8 -13.90 -0.36 -2.65
CA GLY A 8 -13.72 -1.31 -1.55
C GLY A 8 -13.12 -0.71 -0.28
N ASN A 9 -12.95 -1.55 0.74
CA ASN A 9 -12.34 -1.16 2.00
C ASN A 9 -10.82 -1.11 1.85
N VAL A 10 -10.22 0.00 2.29
CA VAL A 10 -8.78 0.25 2.26
C VAL A 10 -8.27 0.31 3.70
N GLU A 11 -7.16 -0.37 3.97
CA GLU A 11 -6.37 -0.22 5.17
C GLU A 11 -4.91 0.06 4.77
N ILE A 12 -4.27 1.07 5.37
CA ILE A 12 -2.92 1.50 5.00
C ILE A 12 -2.01 1.50 6.23
N TRP A 13 -0.81 0.97 6.03
CA TRP A 13 0.30 1.05 6.97
C TRP A 13 1.49 1.72 6.31
N ARG A 14 2.17 2.60 7.04
CA ARG A 14 3.52 3.04 6.70
C ARG A 14 4.53 2.09 7.33
N ILE A 15 5.63 1.84 6.64
CA ILE A 15 6.78 1.15 7.21
C ILE A 15 7.58 2.15 8.07
N GLU A 16 7.73 1.84 9.35
CA GLU A 16 8.59 2.60 10.27
C GLU A 16 9.47 1.60 11.03
N ASN A 17 10.80 1.75 10.98
CA ASN A 17 11.75 0.87 11.66
C ASN A 17 11.44 -0.63 11.43
N PHE A 18 11.25 -1.03 10.18
CA PHE A 18 10.91 -2.40 9.76
C PHE A 18 9.53 -2.94 10.22
N ASN A 19 8.63 -2.08 10.70
CA ASN A 19 7.31 -2.48 11.20
C ASN A 19 6.18 -1.75 10.48
N MET A 20 5.02 -2.41 10.36
CA MET A 20 3.79 -1.78 9.86
C MET A 20 3.14 -0.92 10.94
N VAL A 21 3.09 0.39 10.72
CA VAL A 21 2.39 1.35 11.57
C VAL A 21 1.13 1.84 10.85
N PRO A 22 -0.07 1.64 11.43
CA PRO A 22 -1.32 2.03 10.76
C PRO A 22 -1.39 3.54 10.57
N LEU A 23 -1.83 3.96 9.38
CA LEU A 23 -2.14 5.37 9.13
C LEU A 23 -3.55 5.72 9.59
N GLU A 24 -3.72 6.93 10.10
CA GLU A 24 -5.04 7.49 10.32
C GLU A 24 -5.74 7.75 8.99
N LYS A 25 -7.05 7.51 8.94
CA LYS A 25 -7.85 7.64 7.70
C LYS A 25 -7.82 9.04 7.09
N SER A 26 -7.58 10.08 7.89
CA SER A 26 -7.39 11.46 7.44
C SER A 26 -6.20 11.63 6.49
N HIS A 27 -5.19 10.76 6.57
CA HIS A 27 -3.98 10.79 5.75
C HIS A 27 -4.03 9.82 4.56
N TYR A 28 -5.18 9.19 4.29
CA TYR A 28 -5.29 8.27 3.17
C TYR A 28 -5.21 9.04 1.85
N GLY A 29 -4.32 8.60 0.96
CA GLY A 29 -3.98 9.32 -0.27
C GLY A 29 -2.76 10.23 -0.14
N GLU A 30 -2.24 10.46 1.07
CA GLU A 30 -1.01 11.21 1.31
C GLU A 30 0.18 10.24 1.43
N PHE A 31 0.99 10.16 0.39
CA PHE A 31 2.19 9.33 0.35
C PHE A 31 3.44 10.20 0.41
N TYR A 32 4.50 9.68 1.01
CA TYR A 32 5.80 10.34 1.08
C TYR A 32 6.82 9.52 0.29
N GLY A 33 7.49 10.15 -0.68
CA GLY A 33 8.41 9.46 -1.59
C GLY A 33 9.66 8.89 -0.90
N GLY A 34 9.95 9.31 0.33
CA GLY A 34 11.02 8.82 1.19
C GLY A 34 10.59 7.69 2.14
N ASP A 35 9.35 7.22 2.07
CA ASP A 35 8.81 6.13 2.90
C ASP A 35 8.31 4.99 1.99
N SER A 36 8.06 3.83 2.58
CA SER A 36 7.34 2.71 1.95
C SER A 36 6.06 2.36 2.71
N TYR A 37 5.07 1.80 2.01
CA TYR A 37 3.73 1.56 2.54
C TYR A 37 3.22 0.17 2.14
N VAL A 38 2.36 -0.40 2.99
CA VAL A 38 1.57 -1.60 2.70
C VAL A 38 0.10 -1.20 2.74
N ILE A 39 -0.67 -1.61 1.73
CA ILE A 39 -2.09 -1.33 1.59
C ILE A 39 -2.81 -2.66 1.43
N LEU A 40 -3.80 -2.92 2.28
CA LEU A 40 -4.76 -3.99 2.08
C LEU A 40 -6.04 -3.41 1.49
N TYR A 41 -6.43 -3.91 0.32
CA TYR A 41 -7.69 -3.59 -0.32
C TYR A 41 -8.61 -4.81 -0.27
N THR A 42 -9.81 -4.63 0.25
CA THR A 42 -10.84 -5.68 0.36
C THR A 42 -12.09 -5.26 -0.39
N TYR A 43 -12.54 -6.08 -1.32
CA TYR A 43 -13.77 -5.85 -2.08
C TYR A 43 -14.59 -7.14 -2.20
N GLN A 44 -15.84 -7.03 -2.64
CA GLN A 44 -16.73 -8.18 -2.77
C GLN A 44 -17.11 -8.48 -4.22
N VAL A 45 -17.03 -9.76 -4.58
CA VAL A 45 -17.49 -10.28 -5.87
C VAL A 45 -18.44 -11.45 -5.60
N HIS A 46 -19.70 -11.32 -6.01
CA HIS A 46 -20.75 -12.33 -5.81
C HIS A 46 -20.85 -12.81 -4.34
N GLY A 47 -20.72 -11.89 -3.38
CA GLY A 47 -20.82 -12.19 -1.94
C GLY A 47 -19.57 -12.85 -1.33
N ARG A 48 -18.45 -12.92 -2.07
CA ARG A 48 -17.16 -13.38 -1.56
C ARG A 48 -16.20 -12.21 -1.44
N GLU A 49 -15.47 -12.14 -0.33
CA GLU A 49 -14.40 -11.17 -0.16
C GLU A 49 -13.18 -11.56 -1.00
N ILE A 50 -12.62 -10.58 -1.69
CA ILE A 50 -11.39 -10.67 -2.45
C ILE A 50 -10.42 -9.65 -1.87
N TYR A 51 -9.16 -10.04 -1.76
CA TYR A 51 -8.12 -9.24 -1.13
C TYR A 51 -6.99 -8.96 -2.12
N ILE A 52 -6.48 -7.74 -2.07
CA ILE A 52 -5.26 -7.33 -2.78
C ILE A 52 -4.35 -6.64 -1.78
N ILE A 53 -3.09 -7.05 -1.74
CA ILE A 53 -2.06 -6.37 -0.96
C ILE A 53 -1.18 -5.60 -1.93
N TYR A 54 -1.21 -4.28 -1.86
CA TYR A 54 -0.22 -3.44 -2.51
C TYR A 54 0.90 -3.14 -1.55
N TYR A 55 2.15 -3.23 -2.00
CA TYR A 55 3.28 -2.63 -1.31
C TYR A 55 3.88 -1.54 -2.19
N TRP A 56 3.69 -0.30 -1.75
CA TRP A 56 4.10 0.90 -2.45
C TRP A 56 5.48 1.33 -1.98
N LEU A 57 6.38 1.56 -2.93
CA LEU A 57 7.78 1.83 -2.69
C LEU A 57 8.11 3.25 -3.14
N GLY A 58 8.46 4.11 -2.18
CA GLY A 58 8.96 5.44 -2.44
C GLY A 58 10.32 5.37 -3.15
N LEU A 59 10.52 6.19 -4.16
CA LEU A 59 11.78 6.21 -4.92
C LEU A 59 12.97 6.74 -4.09
N LYS A 60 12.70 7.50 -3.03
CA LYS A 60 13.69 8.03 -2.10
C LYS A 60 13.75 7.23 -0.78
N SER A 61 12.93 6.20 -0.59
CA SER A 61 12.99 5.34 0.59
C SER A 61 14.21 4.42 0.53
N THR A 62 14.70 3.97 1.68
CA THR A 62 15.93 3.15 1.71
C THR A 62 15.68 1.72 1.23
N SER A 63 16.74 1.02 0.81
CA SER A 63 16.60 -0.36 0.30
C SER A 63 16.07 -1.33 1.35
N ASP A 64 16.44 -1.12 2.60
CA ASP A 64 16.04 -1.94 3.74
C ASP A 64 14.56 -1.73 4.09
N GLU A 65 14.03 -0.51 3.95
CA GLU A 65 12.59 -0.25 4.05
C GLU A 65 11.80 -0.88 2.91
N GLN A 66 12.29 -0.80 1.67
CA GLN A 66 11.61 -1.44 0.55
C GLN A 66 11.56 -2.96 0.73
N GLY A 67 12.64 -3.55 1.27
CA GLY A 67 12.69 -4.95 1.67
C GLY A 67 11.70 -5.26 2.80
N ALA A 68 11.62 -4.39 3.81
CA ALA A 68 10.67 -4.52 4.90
C ALA A 68 9.22 -4.50 4.42
N ALA A 69 8.86 -3.58 3.52
CA ALA A 69 7.53 -3.51 2.93
C ALA A 69 7.14 -4.83 2.23
N ALA A 70 8.07 -5.42 1.47
CA ALA A 70 7.85 -6.71 0.82
C ALA A 70 7.66 -7.85 1.83
N ILE A 71 8.48 -7.89 2.90
CA ILE A 71 8.36 -8.91 3.96
C ILE A 71 7.02 -8.75 4.70
N CYS A 72 6.64 -7.51 5.05
CA CYS A 72 5.37 -7.22 5.71
C CYS A 72 4.17 -7.58 4.85
N ALA A 73 4.24 -7.37 3.52
CA ALA A 73 3.20 -7.80 2.60
C ALA A 73 3.02 -9.33 2.61
N VAL A 74 4.12 -10.10 2.65
CA VAL A 74 4.07 -11.57 2.77
C VAL A 74 3.48 -12.00 4.11
N GLN A 75 3.90 -11.39 5.22
CA GLN A 75 3.35 -11.70 6.54
C GLN A 75 1.86 -11.39 6.64
N LEU A 76 1.42 -10.31 5.99
CA LEU A 76 0.00 -9.96 5.91
C LEU A 76 -0.75 -10.97 5.05
N ASP A 77 -0.20 -11.40 3.91
CA ASP A 77 -0.78 -12.46 3.06
C ASP A 77 -0.98 -13.77 3.85
N ASP A 78 0.03 -14.20 4.61
CA ASP A 78 -0.03 -15.41 5.44
C ASP A 78 -1.18 -15.36 6.47
N LYS A 79 -1.48 -14.17 7.02
CA LYS A 79 -2.63 -13.97 7.93
C LYS A 79 -3.98 -14.26 7.26
N TYR A 80 -4.06 -14.03 5.94
CA TYR A 80 -5.22 -14.36 5.10
C TYR A 80 -5.04 -15.69 4.37
N LYS A 81 -4.10 -16.55 4.82
CA LYS A 81 -3.88 -17.92 4.34
C LYS A 81 -3.54 -18.00 2.84
N GLY A 82 -2.83 -17.03 2.28
CA GLY A 82 -2.47 -17.05 0.85
C GLY A 82 -3.57 -16.53 -0.08
N ALA A 83 -4.69 -16.01 0.44
CA ALA A 83 -5.81 -15.56 -0.37
C ALA A 83 -5.57 -14.23 -1.12
N PRO A 84 -4.86 -13.24 -0.56
CA PRO A 84 -4.58 -11.99 -1.25
C PRO A 84 -3.68 -12.13 -2.48
N VAL A 85 -3.91 -11.28 -3.48
CA VAL A 85 -2.93 -11.06 -4.55
C VAL A 85 -1.95 -9.96 -4.13
N GLN A 86 -0.65 -10.25 -4.12
CA GLN A 86 0.38 -9.26 -3.83
C GLN A 86 0.79 -8.48 -5.09
N VAL A 87 0.86 -7.15 -4.99
CA VAL A 87 1.21 -6.26 -6.10
C VAL A 87 2.26 -5.24 -5.66
N ARG A 88 3.43 -5.31 -6.31
CA ARG A 88 4.48 -4.29 -6.16
C ARG A 88 4.06 -3.01 -6.85
N VAL A 89 4.10 -1.89 -6.14
CA VAL A 89 3.87 -0.55 -6.71
C VAL A 89 5.11 0.30 -6.49
N VAL A 90 5.64 0.87 -7.56
CA VAL A 90 6.74 1.85 -7.46
C VAL A 90 6.14 3.22 -7.64
N GLN A 91 6.60 4.20 -6.87
CA GLN A 91 6.23 5.60 -7.06
C GLN A 91 6.28 6.01 -8.55
N TYR A 92 5.21 6.66 -9.04
CA TYR A 92 4.98 7.04 -10.44
C TYR A 92 4.70 5.88 -11.41
N LYS A 93 4.48 4.67 -10.90
CA LYS A 93 4.07 3.47 -11.64
C LYS A 93 2.83 2.82 -11.02
N GLU A 94 2.01 3.61 -10.36
CA GLU A 94 0.76 3.18 -9.75
C GLU A 94 -0.21 2.64 -10.81
N PRO A 95 -0.74 1.41 -10.66
CA PRO A 95 -1.71 0.89 -11.59
C PRO A 95 -3.04 1.67 -11.45
N PRO A 96 -3.88 1.73 -12.51
CA PRO A 96 -5.14 2.48 -12.47
C PRO A 96 -6.06 2.13 -11.29
N HIS A 97 -6.13 0.85 -10.91
CA HIS A 97 -6.91 0.41 -9.76
C HIS A 97 -6.40 1.00 -8.44
N PHE A 98 -5.07 1.11 -8.27
CA PHE A 98 -4.49 1.72 -7.08
C PHE A 98 -4.88 3.19 -6.96
N MET A 99 -4.85 3.92 -8.08
CA MET A 99 -5.26 5.33 -8.12
C MET A 99 -6.76 5.51 -7.86
N ALA A 100 -7.59 4.56 -8.30
CA ALA A 100 -9.04 4.59 -8.10
C ALA A 100 -9.43 4.49 -6.61
N MET A 101 -8.66 3.77 -5.79
CA MET A 101 -8.86 3.69 -4.32
C MET A 101 -8.85 5.06 -3.64
N PHE A 102 -8.19 6.05 -4.24
CA PHE A 102 -8.08 7.41 -3.72
C PHE A 102 -8.91 8.42 -4.51
N ALA A 103 -9.86 7.96 -5.34
CA ALA A 103 -10.66 8.81 -6.23
C ALA A 103 -9.82 9.76 -7.11
N GLY A 104 -8.59 9.35 -7.45
CA GLY A 104 -7.62 10.20 -8.18
C GLY A 104 -7.01 11.34 -7.36
N GLN A 105 -7.23 11.40 -6.05
CA GLN A 105 -6.73 12.44 -5.14
C GLN A 105 -5.44 12.04 -4.40
N MET A 106 -4.72 11.03 -4.90
CA MET A 106 -3.42 10.66 -4.34
C MET A 106 -2.41 11.79 -4.56
N VAL A 107 -1.73 12.20 -3.50
CA VAL A 107 -0.64 13.18 -3.52
C VAL A 107 0.63 12.51 -2.99
N ILE A 108 1.76 12.83 -3.63
CA ILE A 108 3.07 12.34 -3.22
C ILE A 108 3.90 13.53 -2.77
N PHE A 109 4.20 13.59 -1.48
CA PHE A 109 5.07 14.59 -0.87
C PHE A 109 6.54 14.17 -0.94
N GLU A 110 7.42 15.17 -0.88
CA GLU A 110 8.85 14.93 -0.70
C GLU A 110 9.18 14.59 0.76
N GLY A 111 10.30 13.90 0.96
CA GLY A 111 10.73 13.44 2.27
C GLY A 111 9.95 12.22 2.74
N GLY A 112 9.97 11.98 4.05
CA GLY A 112 9.43 10.79 4.70
C GLY A 112 9.93 10.73 6.14
N LYS A 113 9.40 9.84 6.95
CA LYS A 113 9.95 9.60 8.29
C LYS A 113 11.31 8.90 8.25
N ALA A 114 11.54 8.04 7.27
CA ALA A 114 12.74 7.21 7.25
C ALA A 114 13.91 7.81 6.45
N GLY A 115 13.63 8.61 5.42
CA GLY A 115 14.66 9.26 4.61
C GLY A 115 15.45 10.40 5.29
N TRP A 116 15.16 10.75 6.55
CA TRP A 116 15.80 11.87 7.27
C TRP A 116 16.31 11.53 8.68
N THR A 117 16.32 10.25 9.05
CA THR A 117 17.03 9.74 10.24
C THR A 117 18.28 8.99 9.82
#